data_AF-A0A1F9KH79-F1
#
_entry.id   AF-A0A1F9KH79-F1
#
_cell.length_a   1.000
_cell.length_b   1.000
_cell.length_c   1.000
_cell.angle_alpha   90.00
_cell.angle_beta   90.00
_cell.angle_gamma   90.00
#
_symmetry.space_group_name_H-M   'P 1'
#
loop_
_entity.id
_entity.type
_entity.pdbx_description
1 polymer ?
#
loop_
_entity_poly.entity_id
_entity_poly.type
_entity_poly.pdbx_seq_one_letter_code
_entity_poly.pdbx_strand_id
1 'polypeptide(L)'
;MWTLATQQLSNLLFFHDKGTPSVKKLVVFLLLVLPVLLIGAFSYQQAYRDLTANTYARRQALAYLAAGITTEKLDRLKDIGVSLATRVRFRQLVAENKWREAIEILRSVPKDFPFIERLFLATPEGTLTADIPEVASLRGQNFSHRDWYRGVSRNWEPYVSEVYRRAAAYEPMPGYGWGVIVQQPTSTAFEARDVNPRRILIAYGLIFLFATSLAHIIVRAVSEREQAAREIGKLNEDLEQKAVELEAANKERNSLLTGV
;
A
#
# COMPACT_ATOMS: atom_id res chain seq x y z
N MET A 1 28.00 -45.54 15.04
CA MET A 1 27.04 -44.46 15.38
C MET A 1 26.43 -43.77 14.16
N TRP A 2 27.07 -43.76 12.98
CA TRP A 2 26.51 -43.14 11.76
C TRP A 2 25.44 -43.96 11.00
N THR A 3 25.32 -45.26 11.29
CA THR A 3 24.36 -46.17 10.61
C THR A 3 22.98 -46.23 11.27
N LEU A 4 22.88 -45.94 12.56
CA LEU A 4 21.59 -45.96 13.29
C LEU A 4 20.74 -44.73 12.98
N ALA A 5 21.37 -43.57 12.75
CA ALA A 5 20.66 -42.33 12.43
C ALA A 5 20.06 -42.35 11.01
N THR A 6 20.74 -43.00 10.06
CA THR A 6 20.24 -43.18 8.68
C THR A 6 19.10 -44.20 8.60
N GLN A 7 19.11 -45.20 9.47
CA GLN A 7 18.06 -46.22 9.53
C GLN A 7 16.75 -45.69 10.16
N GLN A 8 16.83 -44.85 11.20
CA GLN A 8 15.65 -44.19 11.77
C GLN A 8 15.02 -43.17 10.81
N LEU A 9 15.81 -42.43 10.05
CA LEU A 9 15.32 -41.52 9.00
C LEU A 9 14.61 -42.29 7.87
N SER A 10 15.07 -43.50 7.53
CA SER A 10 14.38 -44.35 6.56
C SER A 10 13.02 -44.82 7.08
N ASN A 11 12.92 -45.25 8.34
CA ASN A 11 11.67 -45.75 8.90
C ASN A 11 10.61 -44.66 9.10
N LEU A 12 11.01 -43.39 9.29
CA LEU A 12 10.05 -42.28 9.36
C LEU A 12 9.50 -41.87 7.98
N LEU A 13 10.25 -42.13 6.90
CA LEU A 13 9.81 -41.89 5.51
C LEU A 13 8.99 -43.06 4.94
N PHE A 14 9.18 -44.28 5.45
CA PHE A 14 8.45 -45.47 5.02
C PHE A 14 7.39 -45.89 6.03
N PHE A 15 6.36 -45.05 6.23
CA PHE A 15 5.13 -45.46 6.90
C PHE A 15 4.57 -46.73 6.22
N HIS A 16 4.44 -47.79 7.02
CA HIS A 16 3.95 -49.10 6.62
C HIS A 16 2.42 -49.05 6.47
N ASP A 17 1.95 -48.34 5.45
CA ASP A 17 0.54 -48.28 5.09
C ASP A 17 0.30 -48.96 3.74
N LYS A 18 -0.82 -49.68 3.64
CA LYS A 18 -1.27 -50.51 2.49
C LYS A 18 -1.72 -49.65 1.30
N GLY A 19 -1.18 -48.45 1.17
CA GLY A 19 -1.41 -47.57 0.03
C GLY A 19 -0.71 -48.11 -1.21
N THR A 20 -1.42 -48.13 -2.33
CA THR A 20 -0.85 -48.43 -3.65
C THR A 20 0.37 -47.52 -3.90
N PRO A 21 1.40 -47.96 -4.65
CA PRO A 21 2.63 -47.20 -4.88
C PRO A 21 2.40 -45.77 -5.42
N SER A 22 1.24 -45.53 -6.05
CA SER A 22 0.79 -44.22 -6.49
C SER A 22 0.46 -43.25 -5.33
N VAL A 23 -0.09 -43.75 -4.22
CA VAL A 23 -0.45 -42.93 -3.04
C VAL A 23 0.80 -42.45 -2.31
N LYS A 24 1.82 -43.31 -2.14
CA LYS A 24 3.09 -42.91 -1.50
C LYS A 24 3.81 -41.81 -2.30
N LYS A 25 3.81 -41.91 -3.63
CA LYS A 25 4.34 -40.87 -4.53
C LYS A 25 3.58 -39.55 -4.40
N LEU A 26 2.25 -39.61 -4.26
CA LEU A 26 1.41 -38.44 -4.05
C LEU A 26 1.72 -37.73 -2.71
N VAL A 27 1.88 -38.50 -1.63
CA VAL A 27 2.20 -37.95 -0.30
C VAL A 27 3.54 -37.21 -0.31
N VAL A 28 4.59 -37.82 -0.89
CA VAL A 28 5.92 -37.18 -0.99
C VAL A 28 5.87 -35.91 -1.84
N PHE A 29 5.13 -35.94 -2.96
CA PHE A 29 4.93 -34.76 -3.80
C PHE A 29 4.23 -33.63 -3.02
N LEU A 30 3.16 -33.95 -2.29
CA LEU A 30 2.39 -32.97 -1.54
C LEU A 30 3.22 -32.37 -0.39
N LEU A 31 4.06 -33.17 0.27
CA LEU A 31 4.94 -32.72 1.34
C LEU A 31 6.03 -31.75 0.84
N LEU A 32 6.48 -31.89 -0.40
CA LEU A 32 7.46 -30.97 -1.02
C LEU A 32 6.82 -29.68 -1.55
N VAL A 33 5.60 -29.74 -2.08
CA VAL A 33 4.95 -28.60 -2.76
C VAL A 33 4.16 -27.72 -1.78
N LEU A 34 3.55 -28.31 -0.75
CA LEU A 34 2.70 -27.59 0.21
C LEU A 34 3.41 -26.44 0.94
N PRO A 35 4.65 -26.59 1.46
CA PRO A 35 5.33 -25.52 2.19
C PRO A 35 5.58 -24.28 1.32
N VAL A 36 5.90 -24.48 0.04
CA VAL A 36 6.10 -23.41 -0.93
C VAL A 36 4.81 -22.63 -1.16
N LEU A 37 3.70 -23.33 -1.34
CA LEU A 37 2.37 -22.71 -1.52
C LEU A 37 1.95 -21.90 -0.29
N LEU A 38 2.20 -22.44 0.91
CA LEU A 38 1.89 -21.75 2.17
C LEU A 38 2.75 -20.49 2.36
N ILE A 39 4.05 -20.56 2.07
CA ILE A 39 4.94 -19.39 2.11
C ILE A 39 4.48 -18.33 1.10
N GLY A 40 4.05 -18.74 -0.10
CA GLY A 40 3.54 -17.83 -1.11
C GLY A 40 2.26 -17.12 -0.70
N ALA A 41 1.29 -17.86 -0.18
CA ALA A 41 0.05 -17.30 0.33
C ALA A 41 0.32 -16.34 1.51
N PHE A 42 1.17 -16.74 2.46
CA PHE A 42 1.51 -15.92 3.61
C PHE A 42 2.27 -14.65 3.22
N SER A 43 3.26 -14.77 2.33
CA SER A 43 4.02 -13.63 1.81
C SER A 43 3.14 -12.65 1.06
N TYR A 44 2.19 -13.14 0.24
CA TYR A 44 1.23 -12.27 -0.45
C TYR A 44 0.32 -11.52 0.54
N GLN A 45 -0.20 -12.23 1.55
CA GLN A 45 -1.03 -11.63 2.58
C GLN A 45 -0.26 -10.57 3.38
N GLN A 46 0.99 -10.87 3.75
CA GLN A 46 1.85 -9.98 4.53
C GLN A 46 2.24 -8.74 3.73
N ALA A 47 2.72 -8.92 2.49
CA ALA A 47 3.07 -7.82 1.59
C ALA A 47 1.86 -6.89 1.36
N TYR A 48 0.66 -7.45 1.21
CA TYR A 48 -0.56 -6.66 1.05
C TYR A 48 -0.89 -5.82 2.29
N ARG A 49 -0.74 -6.38 3.49
CA ARG A 49 -0.97 -5.65 4.76
C ARG A 49 0.06 -4.53 4.95
N ASP A 50 1.33 -4.80 4.70
CA ASP A 50 2.42 -3.86 4.94
C ASP A 50 2.37 -2.67 3.96
N LEU A 51 2.08 -2.93 2.67
CA LEU A 51 1.88 -1.89 1.65
C LEU A 51 0.68 -0.99 2.00
N THR A 52 -0.38 -1.59 2.53
CA THR A 52 -1.60 -0.86 2.94
C THR A 52 -1.31 0.04 4.14
N ALA A 53 -0.70 -0.50 5.20
CA ALA A 53 -0.37 0.25 6.41
C ALA A 53 0.54 1.45 6.14
N ASN A 54 1.60 1.27 5.35
CA ASN A 54 2.53 2.35 5.01
C ASN A 54 1.87 3.46 4.18
N THR A 55 0.98 3.09 3.25
CA THR A 55 0.24 4.07 2.43
C THR A 55 -0.73 4.89 3.29
N TYR A 56 -1.43 4.27 4.24
CA TYR A 56 -2.31 4.98 5.18
C TYR A 56 -1.51 5.93 6.08
N ALA A 57 -0.42 5.46 6.68
CA ALA A 57 0.42 6.30 7.55
C ALA A 57 0.97 7.52 6.81
N ARG A 58 1.44 7.34 5.56
CA ARG A 58 1.93 8.43 4.72
C ARG A 58 0.83 9.43 4.37
N ARG A 59 -0.36 8.97 3.97
CA ARG A 59 -1.51 9.84 3.65
C ARG A 59 -1.98 10.62 4.88
N GLN A 60 -2.04 9.96 6.03
CA GLN A 60 -2.40 10.59 7.30
C GLN A 60 -1.40 11.70 7.66
N ALA A 61 -0.09 11.42 7.63
CA ALA A 61 0.93 12.42 7.92
C ALA A 61 0.84 13.64 6.98
N LEU A 62 0.62 13.42 5.68
CA LEU A 62 0.42 14.51 4.72
C LEU A 62 -0.83 15.34 5.04
N ALA A 63 -1.95 14.70 5.40
CA ALA A 63 -3.17 15.39 5.78
C ALA A 63 -2.98 16.25 7.06
N TYR A 64 -2.28 15.72 8.06
CA TYR A 64 -1.95 16.46 9.28
C TYR A 64 -1.07 17.67 9.00
N LEU A 65 -0.02 17.52 8.18
CA LEU A 65 0.85 18.63 7.80
C LEU A 65 0.10 19.68 6.98
N ALA A 66 -0.73 19.27 6.02
CA ALA A 66 -1.54 20.18 5.23
C ALA A 66 -2.55 20.96 6.09
N ALA A 67 -3.20 20.28 7.05
CA ALA A 67 -4.09 20.91 8.01
C ALA A 67 -3.33 21.92 8.88
N GLY A 68 -2.19 21.53 9.45
CA GLY A 68 -1.36 22.42 10.28
C GLY A 68 -0.90 23.67 9.53
N ILE A 69 -0.39 23.52 8.31
CA ILE A 69 0.03 24.65 7.46
C ILE A 69 -1.15 25.56 7.12
N THR A 70 -2.32 24.98 6.85
CA THR A 70 -3.52 25.76 6.52
C THR A 70 -4.01 26.56 7.73
N THR A 71 -4.09 25.92 8.90
CA THR A 71 -4.46 26.57 10.16
C THR A 71 -3.51 27.71 10.48
N GLU A 72 -2.19 27.48 10.44
CA GLU A 72 -1.17 28.51 10.69
C GLU A 72 -1.32 29.69 9.73
N LYS A 73 -1.59 29.44 8.45
CA LYS A 73 -1.80 30.50 7.47
C LYS A 73 -3.05 31.33 7.79
N LEU A 74 -4.15 30.69 8.20
CA LEU A 74 -5.38 31.38 8.59
C LEU A 74 -5.20 32.17 9.89
N ASP A 75 -4.51 31.61 10.87
CA ASP A 75 -4.17 32.31 12.11
C ASP A 75 -3.29 33.52 11.86
N ARG A 76 -2.32 33.41 10.94
CA ARG A 76 -1.52 34.56 10.52
C ARG A 76 -2.36 35.67 9.88
N LEU A 77 -3.38 35.33 9.09
CA LEU A 77 -4.32 36.34 8.55
C LEU A 77 -5.10 37.03 9.67
N LYS A 78 -5.54 36.27 10.67
CA LYS A 78 -6.23 36.78 11.87
C LYS A 78 -5.34 37.75 12.64
N ASP A 79 -4.08 37.38 12.89
CA ASP A 79 -3.12 38.20 13.62
C ASP A 79 -2.79 39.50 12.88
N ILE A 80 -2.65 39.45 11.55
CA ILE A 80 -2.51 40.65 10.72
C ILE A 80 -3.75 41.53 10.89
N GLY A 81 -4.96 40.98 10.77
CA GLY A 81 -6.21 41.72 10.96
C GLY A 81 -6.29 42.43 12.32
N VAL A 82 -5.96 41.73 13.41
CA VAL A 82 -5.91 42.28 14.77
C VAL A 82 -4.84 43.36 14.88
N SER A 83 -3.63 43.13 14.36
CA SER A 83 -2.54 44.10 14.37
C SER A 83 -2.92 45.40 13.65
N LEU A 84 -3.63 45.31 12.52
CA LEU A 84 -4.13 46.48 11.80
C LEU A 84 -5.24 47.20 12.57
N ALA A 85 -6.21 46.47 13.10
CA ALA A 85 -7.37 47.02 13.82
C ALA A 85 -7.01 47.66 15.17
N THR A 86 -5.92 47.22 15.81
CA THR A 86 -5.47 47.72 17.12
C THR A 86 -4.56 48.95 17.02
N ARG A 87 -4.16 49.39 15.81
CA ARG A 87 -3.34 50.59 15.61
C ARG A 87 -4.01 51.82 16.22
N VAL A 88 -3.25 52.60 17.00
CA VAL A 88 -3.75 53.80 17.70
C VAL A 88 -4.45 54.77 16.75
N ARG A 89 -3.79 55.12 15.63
CA ARG A 89 -4.35 56.05 14.65
C ARG A 89 -5.60 55.50 13.95
N PHE A 90 -5.64 54.20 13.70
CA PHE A 90 -6.81 53.53 13.11
C PHE A 90 -8.02 53.65 14.05
N ARG A 91 -7.85 53.27 15.32
CA ARG A 91 -8.92 53.34 16.33
C ARG A 91 -9.42 54.76 16.54
N GLN A 92 -8.54 55.75 16.54
CA GLN A 92 -8.92 57.16 16.64
C GLN A 92 -9.80 57.58 15.45
N LEU A 93 -9.38 57.27 14.21
CA LEU A 93 -10.15 57.63 13.01
C LEU A 93 -11.51 56.93 12.98
N VAL A 94 -11.56 55.66 13.38
CA VAL A 94 -12.83 54.92 13.51
C VAL A 94 -13.74 55.55 14.58
N ALA A 95 -13.20 55.91 15.75
CA ALA A 95 -13.97 56.56 16.82
C ALA A 95 -14.51 57.95 16.42
N GLU A 96 -13.79 58.67 15.57
CA GLU A 96 -14.21 59.96 15.00
C GLU A 96 -15.13 59.82 13.77
N ASN A 97 -15.58 58.61 13.42
CA ASN A 97 -16.36 58.29 12.21
C ASN A 97 -15.68 58.64 10.87
N LYS A 98 -14.35 58.75 10.88
CA LYS A 98 -13.51 59.04 9.71
C LYS A 98 -13.11 57.76 8.97
N TRP A 99 -14.11 56.99 8.55
CA TRP A 99 -13.94 55.66 7.95
C TRP A 99 -13.06 55.63 6.69
N ARG A 100 -13.18 56.66 5.84
CA ARG A 100 -12.36 56.79 4.62
C ARG A 100 -10.89 57.00 4.95
N GLU A 101 -10.59 57.89 5.89
CA GLU A 101 -9.22 58.11 6.36
C GLU A 101 -8.68 56.88 7.10
N ALA A 102 -9.54 56.18 7.84
CA ALA A 102 -9.18 54.95 8.56
C ALA A 102 -8.78 53.81 7.61
N ILE A 103 -9.49 53.59 6.50
CA ILE A 103 -9.09 52.55 5.54
C ILE A 103 -7.87 53.01 4.72
N GLU A 104 -7.71 54.30 4.48
CA GLU A 104 -6.62 54.86 3.67
C GLU A 104 -5.23 54.54 4.24
N ILE A 105 -5.08 54.54 5.56
CA ILE A 105 -3.80 54.16 6.20
C ILE A 105 -3.44 52.68 5.95
N LEU A 106 -4.39 51.88 5.49
CA LEU A 106 -4.23 50.46 5.14
C LEU A 106 -4.08 50.25 3.63
N ARG A 107 -3.98 51.30 2.81
CA ARG A 107 -3.89 51.19 1.35
C ARG A 107 -2.71 50.33 0.86
N SER A 108 -1.59 50.31 1.59
CA SER A 108 -0.45 49.48 1.22
C SER A 108 -0.66 48.00 1.51
N VAL A 109 -1.61 47.61 2.37
CA VAL A 109 -1.76 46.23 2.85
C VAL A 109 -1.97 45.23 1.71
N PRO A 110 -2.86 45.44 0.71
CA PRO A 110 -2.97 44.50 -0.42
C PRO A 110 -1.69 44.40 -1.27
N LYS A 111 -0.84 45.45 -1.26
CA LYS A 111 0.44 45.45 -1.97
C LYS A 111 1.51 44.69 -1.18
N ASP A 112 1.60 44.96 0.12
CA ASP A 112 2.57 44.36 1.05
C ASP A 112 2.24 42.87 1.32
N PHE A 113 0.95 42.53 1.27
CA PHE A 113 0.41 41.20 1.47
C PHE A 113 -0.46 40.79 0.27
N PRO A 114 0.13 40.32 -0.85
CA PRO A 114 -0.61 39.99 -2.08
C PRO A 114 -1.69 38.90 -1.94
N PHE A 115 -1.67 38.14 -0.84
CA PHE A 115 -2.71 37.17 -0.50
C PHE A 115 -3.96 37.81 0.12
N ILE A 116 -3.92 39.10 0.48
CA ILE A 116 -5.07 39.88 0.93
C ILE A 116 -5.55 40.72 -0.24
N GLU A 117 -6.59 40.25 -0.92
CA GLU A 117 -7.10 40.93 -2.11
C GLU A 117 -7.86 42.22 -1.80
N ARG A 118 -8.55 42.27 -0.65
CA ARG A 118 -9.44 43.39 -0.29
C ARG A 118 -9.54 43.54 1.22
N LEU A 119 -9.54 44.79 1.67
CA LEU A 119 -9.92 45.17 3.02
C LEU A 119 -11.18 46.01 2.96
N PHE A 120 -12.05 45.87 3.96
CA PHE A 120 -13.21 46.72 4.12
C PHE A 120 -13.50 46.96 5.60
N LEU A 121 -14.15 48.08 5.88
CA LEU A 121 -14.68 48.44 7.18
C LEU A 121 -16.20 48.37 7.11
N ALA A 122 -16.80 47.84 8.17
CA ALA A 122 -18.24 47.80 8.35
C ALA A 122 -18.62 48.36 9.72
N THR A 123 -19.79 48.95 9.83
CA THR A 123 -20.34 49.39 11.11
C THR A 123 -20.72 48.19 11.99
N PRO A 124 -20.93 48.40 13.31
CA PRO A 124 -21.42 47.35 14.20
C PRO A 124 -22.75 46.73 13.77
N GLU A 125 -23.55 47.40 12.93
CA GLU A 125 -24.81 46.89 12.38
C GLU A 125 -24.61 46.10 11.06
N GLY A 126 -23.37 46.00 10.58
CA GLY A 126 -22.99 45.26 9.38
C GLY A 126 -23.04 46.07 8.08
N THR A 127 -23.10 47.40 8.17
CA THR A 127 -23.15 48.27 6.98
C THR A 127 -21.73 48.58 6.49
N LEU A 128 -21.41 48.30 5.22
CA LEU A 128 -20.08 48.55 4.67
C LEU A 128 -19.84 50.06 4.50
N THR A 129 -18.78 50.60 5.11
CA THR A 129 -18.49 52.05 5.10
C THR A 129 -17.35 52.44 4.20
N ALA A 130 -16.29 51.63 4.15
CA ALA A 130 -15.09 51.93 3.38
C ALA A 130 -14.38 50.64 2.96
N ASP A 131 -13.63 50.69 1.86
CA ASP A 131 -13.02 49.50 1.27
C ASP A 131 -11.87 49.86 0.33
N ILE A 132 -10.89 48.96 0.25
CA ILE A 132 -9.74 49.03 -0.66
C ILE A 132 -9.47 47.64 -1.27
N PRO A 133 -9.37 47.53 -2.61
CA PRO A 133 -9.69 48.58 -3.57
C PRO A 133 -11.18 48.94 -3.55
N GLU A 134 -11.49 50.18 -3.92
CA GLU A 134 -12.83 50.77 -3.81
C GLU A 134 -13.83 50.11 -4.77
N VAL A 135 -14.99 49.73 -4.24
CA VAL A 135 -16.16 49.26 -4.98
C VAL A 135 -17.36 50.10 -4.56
N ALA A 136 -17.54 51.23 -5.24
CA ALA A 136 -18.54 52.24 -4.87
C ALA A 136 -19.97 51.69 -4.74
N SER A 137 -20.33 50.68 -5.54
CA SER A 137 -21.68 50.08 -5.52
C SER A 137 -22.04 49.39 -4.21
N LEU A 138 -21.07 49.00 -3.37
CA LEU A 138 -21.30 48.23 -2.15
C LEU A 138 -21.34 49.07 -0.88
N ARG A 139 -20.91 50.33 -0.93
CA ARG A 139 -20.91 51.20 0.26
C ARG A 139 -22.33 51.54 0.68
N GLY A 140 -22.56 51.58 1.99
CA GLY A 140 -23.88 51.79 2.57
C GLY A 140 -24.80 50.57 2.53
N GLN A 141 -24.42 49.47 1.87
CA GLN A 141 -25.20 48.23 1.91
C GLN A 141 -24.97 47.48 3.22
N ASN A 142 -26.03 46.86 3.72
CA ASN A 142 -25.98 46.04 4.93
C ASN A 142 -25.67 44.56 4.58
N PHE A 143 -24.63 44.03 5.20
CA PHE A 143 -24.14 42.66 5.04
C PHE A 143 -24.27 41.83 6.32
N SER A 144 -25.11 42.22 7.28
CA SER A 144 -25.34 41.48 8.52
C SER A 144 -25.84 40.04 8.32
N HIS A 145 -26.39 39.75 7.15
CA HIS A 145 -26.79 38.41 6.75
C HIS A 145 -25.62 37.49 6.37
N ARG A 146 -24.41 38.02 6.15
CA ARG A 146 -23.24 37.26 5.70
C ARG A 146 -22.57 36.52 6.86
N ASP A 147 -21.96 35.40 6.53
CA ASP A 147 -21.29 34.52 7.50
C ASP A 147 -20.19 35.23 8.29
N TRP A 148 -19.32 35.98 7.61
CA TRP A 148 -18.26 36.74 8.27
C TRP A 148 -18.80 37.71 9.34
N TYR A 149 -19.94 38.36 9.09
CA TYR A 149 -20.52 39.27 10.07
C TYR A 149 -21.11 38.48 11.23
N ARG A 150 -21.92 37.46 10.94
CA ARG A 150 -22.54 36.61 11.97
C ARG A 150 -21.52 35.91 12.85
N GLY A 151 -20.36 35.55 12.31
CA GLY A 151 -19.28 34.93 13.08
C GLY A 151 -18.59 35.93 14.01
N VAL A 152 -18.18 37.10 13.49
CA VAL A 152 -17.58 38.16 14.33
C VAL A 152 -18.57 38.66 15.39
N SER A 153 -19.83 38.92 15.01
CA SER A 153 -20.82 39.53 15.90
C SER A 153 -21.34 38.62 17.02
N ARG A 154 -20.99 37.32 17.02
CA ARG A 154 -21.34 36.40 18.12
C ARG A 154 -20.65 36.80 19.41
N ASN A 155 -19.34 37.00 19.34
CA ASN A 155 -18.48 37.26 20.50
C ASN A 155 -17.63 38.54 20.35
N TRP A 156 -17.71 39.23 19.22
CA TRP A 156 -16.83 40.35 18.85
C TRP A 156 -15.33 39.98 18.82
N GLU A 157 -15.07 38.74 18.41
CA GLU A 157 -13.73 38.18 18.27
C GLU A 157 -13.36 38.01 16.79
N PRO A 158 -12.05 38.02 16.45
CA PRO A 158 -11.61 37.75 15.09
C PRO A 158 -12.12 36.38 14.60
N TYR A 159 -12.72 36.37 13.42
CA TYR A 159 -13.37 35.18 12.86
C TYR A 159 -13.03 35.00 11.38
N VAL A 160 -12.86 33.74 10.97
CA VAL A 160 -12.67 33.34 9.57
C VAL A 160 -13.94 32.65 9.11
N SER A 161 -14.59 33.21 8.09
CA SER A 161 -15.82 32.67 7.52
C SER A 161 -15.58 31.44 6.66
N GLU A 162 -16.63 30.67 6.46
CA GLU A 162 -16.71 29.70 5.37
C GLU A 162 -16.55 30.38 4.00
N VAL A 163 -16.22 29.60 2.97
CA VAL A 163 -16.05 30.12 1.61
C VAL A 163 -17.39 30.63 1.07
N TYR A 164 -17.42 31.85 0.55
CA TYR A 164 -18.63 32.46 -0.04
C TYR A 164 -18.32 33.26 -1.31
N ARG A 165 -19.31 33.39 -2.20
CA ARG A 165 -19.21 34.27 -3.38
C ARG A 165 -19.42 35.74 -2.95
N ARG A 166 -18.41 36.57 -3.21
CA ARG A 166 -18.41 38.00 -2.87
C ARG A 166 -19.41 38.78 -3.73
N ALA A 167 -20.01 39.81 -3.14
CA ALA A 167 -20.85 40.78 -3.85
C ALA A 167 -20.03 41.76 -4.70
N ALA A 168 -18.77 42.00 -4.33
CA ALA A 168 -17.81 42.68 -5.19
C ALA A 168 -17.39 41.70 -6.27
N ALA A 169 -18.12 41.71 -7.39
CA ALA A 169 -17.56 41.24 -8.64
C ALA A 169 -16.47 42.25 -9.03
N TYR A 170 -15.26 42.06 -8.51
CA TYR A 170 -14.11 42.43 -9.31
C TYR A 170 -14.26 41.61 -10.59
N GLU A 171 -14.17 42.29 -11.72
CA GLU A 171 -14.12 41.75 -13.07
C GLU A 171 -13.55 40.32 -13.03
N PRO A 172 -14.28 39.30 -13.51
CA PRO A 172 -13.86 37.91 -13.34
C PRO A 172 -12.45 37.81 -13.89
N MET A 173 -11.44 37.64 -13.03
CA MET A 173 -10.13 37.22 -13.49
C MET A 173 -10.39 35.92 -14.24
N PRO A 174 -10.23 35.88 -15.57
CA PRO A 174 -10.48 34.66 -16.33
C PRO A 174 -9.47 33.65 -15.82
N GLY A 175 -9.92 32.62 -15.09
CA GLY A 175 -9.01 31.53 -14.73
C GLY A 175 -9.42 30.64 -13.57
N TYR A 176 -10.03 31.15 -12.50
CA TYR A 176 -10.04 30.41 -11.23
C TYR A 176 -11.44 30.17 -10.66
N GLY A 177 -12.21 29.39 -11.42
CA GLY A 177 -13.44 28.72 -10.97
C GLY A 177 -13.21 27.25 -10.59
N TRP A 178 -12.02 26.91 -10.06
CA TRP A 178 -11.70 25.56 -9.65
C TRP A 178 -11.73 25.42 -8.12
N GLY A 179 -12.29 24.30 -7.65
CA GLY A 179 -11.89 23.70 -6.37
C GLY A 179 -10.84 22.62 -6.67
N VAL A 180 -9.81 22.48 -5.84
CA VAL A 180 -8.91 21.32 -5.99
C VAL A 180 -9.67 20.10 -5.54
N ILE A 181 -10.20 19.34 -6.49
CA ILE A 181 -10.63 17.98 -6.23
C ILE A 181 -9.39 17.12 -6.46
N VAL A 182 -8.66 16.77 -5.39
CA VAL A 182 -7.59 15.76 -5.49
C VAL A 182 -8.27 14.39 -5.59
N GLN A 183 -8.79 14.09 -6.77
CA GLN A 183 -9.30 12.78 -7.07
C GLN A 183 -8.14 11.99 -7.68
N GLN A 184 -7.52 11.13 -6.89
CA GLN A 184 -6.57 10.15 -7.41
C GLN A 184 -7.41 8.99 -7.96
N PRO A 185 -7.47 8.77 -9.29
CA PRO A 185 -8.18 7.63 -9.86
C PRO A 185 -7.69 6.36 -9.19
N THR A 186 -8.61 5.48 -8.80
CA THR A 186 -8.29 4.23 -8.10
C THR A 186 -7.21 3.44 -8.87
N SER A 187 -7.22 3.48 -10.20
CA SER A 187 -6.20 2.85 -11.06
C SER A 187 -4.78 3.42 -10.89
N THR A 188 -4.59 4.74 -10.74
CA THR A 188 -3.27 5.36 -10.50
C THR A 188 -2.90 5.40 -9.02
N ALA A 189 -3.88 5.44 -8.12
CA ALA A 189 -3.68 5.29 -6.67
C ALA A 189 -3.17 3.91 -6.28
N PHE A 190 -3.56 2.89 -7.03
CA PHE A 190 -3.19 1.50 -6.83
C PHE A 190 -2.27 0.96 -7.94
N GLU A 191 -1.69 1.79 -8.81
CA GLU A 191 -0.75 1.31 -9.83
C GLU A 191 0.50 0.66 -9.21
N ALA A 192 0.96 1.20 -8.08
CA ALA A 192 2.01 0.57 -7.27
C ALA A 192 1.57 -0.76 -6.63
N ARG A 193 0.25 -1.01 -6.47
CA ARG A 193 -0.33 -2.29 -6.05
C ARG A 193 -0.41 -3.27 -7.24
N ASP A 194 -0.69 -2.78 -8.46
CA ASP A 194 -0.99 -3.63 -9.63
C ASP A 194 0.23 -4.00 -10.48
N VAL A 195 1.38 -3.33 -10.30
CA VAL A 195 2.65 -3.69 -10.99
C VAL A 195 3.40 -4.82 -10.28
N ASN A 196 3.11 -5.08 -8.99
CA ASN A 196 3.80 -6.09 -8.20
C ASN A 196 3.24 -7.54 -8.21
N PRO A 197 1.96 -7.84 -8.53
CA PRO A 197 1.46 -9.22 -8.48
C PRO A 197 2.08 -10.07 -9.59
N ARG A 198 2.40 -9.49 -10.77
CA ARG A 198 2.97 -10.26 -11.88
C ARG A 198 4.37 -10.79 -11.57
N ARG A 199 5.24 -10.00 -10.92
CA ARG A 199 6.61 -10.43 -10.59
C ARG A 199 6.61 -11.51 -9.51
N ILE A 200 5.77 -11.33 -8.49
CA ILE A 200 5.61 -12.32 -7.41
C ILE A 200 5.01 -13.62 -7.96
N LEU A 201 4.00 -13.54 -8.83
CA LEU A 201 3.43 -14.71 -9.53
C LEU A 201 4.46 -15.43 -10.42
N ILE A 202 5.29 -14.69 -11.16
CA ILE A 202 6.37 -15.28 -11.97
C ILE A 202 7.38 -16.01 -11.07
N ALA A 203 7.82 -15.37 -9.97
CA ALA A 203 8.76 -16.00 -9.04
C ALA A 203 8.18 -17.27 -8.41
N TYR A 204 6.92 -17.25 -7.96
CA TYR A 204 6.27 -18.46 -7.42
C TYR A 204 6.00 -19.51 -8.47
N GLY A 205 5.66 -19.13 -9.70
CA GLY A 205 5.55 -20.05 -10.83
C GLY A 205 6.85 -20.77 -11.14
N LEU A 206 7.99 -20.06 -11.09
CA LEU A 206 9.32 -20.66 -11.26
C LEU A 206 9.67 -21.62 -10.12
N ILE A 207 9.38 -21.26 -8.86
CA ILE A 207 9.62 -22.14 -7.71
C ILE A 207 8.74 -23.40 -7.81
N PHE A 208 7.49 -23.27 -8.24
CA PHE A 208 6.58 -24.41 -8.45
C PHE A 208 7.07 -25.34 -9.56
N LEU A 209 7.50 -24.80 -10.71
CA LEU A 209 8.08 -25.58 -11.80
C LEU A 209 9.37 -26.32 -11.36
N PHE A 210 10.21 -25.65 -10.57
CA PHE A 210 11.41 -26.27 -10.03
C PHE A 210 11.10 -27.40 -9.03
N ALA A 211 10.14 -27.17 -8.12
CA ALA A 211 9.71 -28.17 -7.14
C ALA A 211 9.06 -29.41 -7.80
N THR A 212 8.25 -29.20 -8.84
CA THR A 212 7.63 -30.29 -9.61
C THR A 212 8.65 -31.08 -10.41
N SER A 213 9.62 -30.41 -11.04
CA SER A 213 10.74 -31.06 -11.74
C SER A 213 11.58 -31.92 -10.78
N LEU A 214 11.96 -31.37 -9.63
CA LEU A 214 12.74 -32.09 -8.62
C LEU A 214 11.98 -33.30 -8.06
N ALA A 215 10.68 -33.14 -7.77
CA ALA A 215 9.84 -34.23 -7.31
C ALA A 215 9.71 -35.34 -8.37
N HIS A 216 9.57 -34.97 -9.65
CA HIS A 216 9.54 -35.94 -10.75
C HIS A 216 10.86 -36.71 -10.87
N ILE A 217 12.01 -36.02 -10.74
CA ILE A 217 13.34 -36.64 -10.75
C ILE A 217 13.51 -37.59 -9.57
N ILE A 218 13.10 -37.21 -8.35
CA ILE A 218 13.20 -38.07 -7.16
C ILE A 218 12.35 -39.33 -7.34
N VAL A 219 11.08 -39.18 -7.77
CA VAL A 219 10.19 -40.32 -8.00
C VAL A 219 10.75 -41.24 -9.09
N ARG A 220 11.29 -40.67 -10.16
CA ARG A 220 11.90 -41.44 -11.26
C ARG A 220 13.16 -42.17 -10.79
N ALA A 221 14.06 -41.51 -10.08
CA ALA A 221 15.29 -42.09 -9.55
C ALA A 221 15.02 -43.23 -8.56
N VAL A 222 13.98 -43.10 -7.71
CA VAL A 222 13.55 -44.18 -6.81
C VAL A 222 12.94 -45.34 -7.61
N SER A 223 12.12 -45.04 -8.63
CA SER A 223 11.51 -46.07 -9.47
C SER A 223 12.52 -46.88 -10.28
N GLU A 224 13.57 -46.23 -10.80
CA GLU A 224 14.66 -46.89 -11.53
C GLU A 224 15.48 -47.78 -10.58
N ARG A 225 15.72 -47.34 -9.34
CA ARG A 225 16.38 -48.17 -8.31
C ARG A 225 15.60 -49.43 -7.95
N GLU A 226 14.28 -49.33 -7.85
CA GLU A 226 13.43 -50.50 -7.60
C GLU A 226 13.45 -51.50 -8.77
N GLN A 227 13.56 -51.02 -10.01
CA GLN A 227 13.67 -51.89 -11.19
C GLN A 227 15.03 -52.58 -11.27
N ALA A 228 16.12 -51.84 -11.09
CA ALA A 228 17.47 -52.38 -11.09
C ALA A 228 17.67 -53.43 -9.98
N ALA A 229 17.11 -53.19 -8.79
CA ALA A 229 17.16 -54.16 -7.70
C ALA A 229 16.41 -55.47 -8.02
N ARG A 230 15.27 -55.38 -8.73
CA ARG A 230 14.52 -56.56 -9.18
C ARG A 230 15.24 -57.32 -10.29
N GLU A 231 15.88 -56.61 -11.21
CA GLU A 231 16.64 -57.21 -12.31
C GLU A 231 17.89 -57.95 -11.80
N ILE A 232 18.65 -57.34 -10.89
CA ILE A 232 19.79 -57.99 -10.22
C ILE A 232 19.32 -59.24 -9.45
N GLY A 233 18.17 -59.17 -8.77
CA GLY A 233 17.59 -60.33 -8.10
C GLY A 233 17.31 -61.49 -9.05
N LYS A 234 16.73 -61.21 -10.23
CA LYS A 234 16.48 -62.22 -11.26
C LYS A 234 17.76 -62.80 -11.88
N LEU A 235 18.78 -61.96 -12.11
CA LEU A 235 20.06 -62.43 -12.65
C LEU A 235 20.78 -63.36 -11.66
N ASN A 236 20.72 -63.06 -10.36
CA ASN A 236 21.28 -63.94 -9.34
C ASN A 236 20.56 -65.30 -9.31
N GLU A 237 19.23 -65.31 -9.45
CA GLU A 237 18.44 -66.54 -9.49
C GLU A 237 18.77 -67.39 -10.73
N ASP A 238 18.96 -66.79 -11.91
CA ASP A 238 19.38 -67.48 -13.14
C ASP A 238 20.82 -68.04 -13.04
N LEU A 239 21.73 -67.30 -12.38
CA LEU A 239 23.09 -67.76 -12.11
C LEU A 239 23.13 -68.96 -11.17
N GLU A 240 22.31 -68.96 -10.11
CA GLU A 240 22.18 -70.11 -9.21
C GLU A 240 21.63 -71.34 -9.96
N GLN A 241 20.63 -71.17 -10.82
CA GLN A 241 20.09 -72.26 -11.62
C GLN A 241 21.14 -72.86 -12.57
N LYS A 242 21.90 -72.02 -13.28
CA LYS A 242 22.98 -72.47 -14.17
C LYS A 242 24.12 -73.17 -13.43
N ALA A 243 24.45 -72.71 -12.22
CA ALA A 243 25.45 -73.37 -11.39
C ALA A 243 25.01 -74.79 -11.00
N VAL A 244 23.75 -74.96 -10.60
CA VAL A 244 23.17 -76.28 -10.28
C VAL A 244 23.11 -77.18 -11.52
N GLU A 245 22.74 -76.64 -12.68
CA GLU A 245 22.71 -77.38 -13.94
C GLU A 245 24.10 -77.86 -14.38
N LEU A 246 25.12 -76.99 -14.26
CA LEU A 246 26.51 -77.35 -14.55
C LEU A 246 27.06 -78.40 -13.59
N GLU A 247 26.74 -78.32 -12.29
CA GLU A 247 27.12 -79.36 -11.33
C GLU A 247 26.45 -80.70 -11.65
N ALA A 248 25.17 -80.70 -12.02
CA ALA A 248 24.46 -81.90 -12.43
C ALA A 248 25.08 -82.52 -13.70
N ALA A 249 25.34 -81.71 -14.72
CA ALA A 249 25.95 -82.16 -15.97
C ALA A 249 27.38 -82.70 -15.77
N ASN A 250 28.17 -82.07 -14.88
CA ASN A 250 29.52 -82.53 -14.60
C ASN A 250 29.51 -83.82 -13.75
N LYS A 251 28.53 -83.99 -12.85
CA LYS A 251 28.32 -85.24 -12.10
C LYS A 251 27.89 -86.39 -13.03
N GLU A 252 27.00 -86.13 -13.98
CA GLU A 252 26.62 -87.08 -15.02
C GLU A 252 27.84 -87.51 -15.84
N ARG A 253 28.62 -86.54 -16.34
CA ARG A 253 29.85 -86.82 -17.10
C ARG A 253 30.89 -87.61 -16.30
N ASN A 254 31.07 -87.32 -15.01
CA ASN A 254 31.98 -88.08 -14.17
C ASN A 254 31.47 -89.52 -13.93
N SER A 255 30.16 -89.71 -13.78
CA SER A 255 29.57 -91.04 -13.63
C SER A 255 29.75 -91.91 -14.88
N LEU A 256 29.81 -91.30 -16.06
CA LEU A 256 30.11 -91.97 -17.33
C LEU A 256 31.61 -92.31 -17.48
N LEU A 257 32.51 -91.60 -16.79
CA LEU A 257 33.96 -91.79 -16.87
C LEU A 257 34.52 -92.76 -15.82
N THR A 258 33.85 -92.96 -14.68
CA THR A 258 34.25 -93.92 -13.63
C THR A 258 33.51 -95.27 -13.71
N GLY A 259 32.67 -95.46 -14.74
CA GLY A 259 31.88 -96.67 -14.99
C GLY A 259 32.49 -97.68 -15.97
N VAL A 260 33.83 -97.76 -16.05
CA VAL A 260 34.60 -98.81 -16.77
C VAL A 260 35.73 -99.27 -15.87
#